data_AF-A0A9E5V0U0-F1
#
_entry.id   AF-A0A9E5V0U0-F1
#
_cell.length_a   1.000
_cell.length_b   1.000
_cell.length_c   1.000
_cell.angle_alpha   90.00
_cell.angle_beta   90.00
_cell.angle_gamma   90.00
#
_symmetry.space_group_name_H-M   'P 1'
#
loop_
_entity.id
_entity.type
_entity.pdbx_description
1 polymer ?
#
loop_
_entity_poly.entity_id
_entity_poly.type
_entity_poly.pdbx_seq_one_letter_code
_entity_poly.pdbx_strand_id
1 'polypeptide(L)' 'MRLQTEVLTTDLYAVSYRVAEMNQAFHLALWQETLTIGISLPTLPLYLKGGLYLPIDLESTYQATCIVSKPGIGS' A
#
# COMPACT_ATOMS: atom_id res chain seq x y z
N MET A 1 -22.87 -7.38 6.03
CA MET A 1 -21.98 -7.14 4.87
C MET A 1 -20.69 -7.89 5.11
N ARG A 2 -20.41 -8.96 4.37
CA ARG A 2 -19.23 -9.81 4.56
C ARG A 2 -18.25 -9.46 3.46
N LEU A 3 -17.18 -8.76 3.81
CA LEU A 3 -16.09 -8.47 2.89
C LEU A 3 -15.40 -9.80 2.58
N GLN A 4 -15.62 -10.34 1.38
CA GLN A 4 -14.89 -11.51 0.89
C GLN A 4 -13.50 -11.02 0.45
N THR A 5 -12.63 -10.78 1.43
CA THR A 5 -11.22 -10.58 1.16
C THR A 5 -10.63 -11.96 0.87
N GLU A 6 -10.11 -12.20 -0.32
CA GLU A 6 -9.22 -13.34 -0.53
C GLU A 6 -8.03 -13.15 0.39
N VAL A 7 -7.91 -14.03 1.38
CA VAL A 7 -6.86 -13.95 2.38
C VAL A 7 -5.59 -14.45 1.70
N LEU A 8 -4.66 -13.52 1.45
CA LEU A 8 -3.28 -13.88 1.13
C LEU A 8 -2.74 -14.78 2.25
N THR A 9 -2.33 -16.00 1.91
CA THR A 9 -1.73 -16.96 2.86
C THR A 9 -0.23 -16.74 2.99
N THR A 10 0.20 -15.49 3.17
CA THR A 10 1.62 -15.11 3.34
C THR A 10 1.79 -14.34 4.65
N ASP A 11 2.95 -14.53 5.28
CA ASP A 11 3.33 -13.84 6.51
C ASP A 11 3.72 -12.38 6.28
N LEU A 12 4.09 -12.01 5.04
CA LEU A 12 4.49 -10.66 4.66
C LEU A 12 3.76 -10.22 3.40
N TYR A 13 3.07 -9.08 3.50
CA TYR A 13 2.24 -8.55 2.42
C TYR A 13 2.09 -7.03 2.54
N ALA A 14 1.70 -6.40 1.44
CA ALA A 14 1.26 -5.02 1.40
C ALA A 14 -0.18 -4.95 0.85
N VAL A 15 -1.03 -4.12 1.45
CA VAL A 15 -2.41 -3.91 0.98
C VAL A 15 -2.68 -2.42 0.84
N SER A 16 -3.29 -2.05 -0.28
CA SER A 16 -4.02 -0.79 -0.38
C SER A 16 -5.51 -1.05 -0.57
N TYR A 17 -6.33 -0.10 -0.12
CA TYR A 17 -7.78 -0.24 -0.19
C TYR A 17 -8.45 1.06 -0.63
N ARG A 18 -9.62 0.92 -1.25
CA ARG A 18 -10.57 2.02 -1.41
C ARG A 18 -11.93 1.62 -0.89
N VAL A 19 -12.63 2.56 -0.27
CA VAL A 19 -14.06 2.46 -0.03
C VAL A 19 -14.76 3.20 -1.17
N ALA A 20 -15.57 2.49 -1.94
CA ALA A 20 -16.38 3.06 -3.01
C ALA A 20 -17.86 2.84 -2.69
N GLU A 21 -18.67 3.89 -2.82
CA GLU A 21 -20.12 3.75 -2.79
C GLU A 21 -20.60 3.34 -4.18
N MET A 22 -21.28 2.21 -4.27
CA MET A 22 -21.87 1.72 -5.51
C MET A 22 -23.27 1.22 -5.18
N ASN A 23 -24.29 1.73 -5.89
CA ASN A 23 -25.68 1.31 -5.71
C ASN A 23 -26.19 1.38 -4.26
N GLN A 24 -25.93 2.49 -3.54
CA GLN A 24 -26.29 2.69 -2.13
C GLN A 24 -25.64 1.68 -1.15
N ALA A 25 -24.61 0.96 -1.60
CA ALA A 25 -23.81 0.05 -0.79
C ALA A 25 -22.34 0.49 -0.78
N PHE A 26 -21.67 0.31 0.37
CA PHE A 26 -20.24 0.53 0.49
C PHE A 26 -19.48 -0.73 0.10
N HIS A 27 -18.64 -0.62 -0.92
CA HIS A 27 -17.75 -1.68 -1.39
C HIS A 27 -16.31 -1.36 -1.01
N LEU A 28 -15.60 -2.36 -0.48
CA LEU A 28 -14.16 -2.28 -0.27
C LEU A 28 -13.48 -2.93 -1.48
N ALA A 29 -12.69 -2.16 -2.24
CA ALA A 29 -11.77 -2.74 -3.21
C ALA A 29 -10.39 -2.85 -2.56
N LEU A 30 -9.73 -3.99 -2.76
CA LEU A 30 -8.44 -4.31 -2.17
C LEU A 30 -7.45 -4.65 -3.28
N TRP A 31 -6.25 -4.07 -3.19
CA TRP A 31 -5.08 -4.49 -3.95
C TRP A 31 -4.09 -5.06 -2.96
N GLN A 32 -3.72 -6.32 -3.14
CA GLN A 32 -2.85 -7.02 -2.22
C GLN A 32 -1.66 -7.60 -2.99
N GLU A 33 -0.47 -7.43 -2.45
CA GLU A 33 0.77 -7.94 -3.02
C GLU A 33 1.55 -8.70 -1.95
N THR A 34 2.10 -9.86 -2.33
CA THR A 34 2.99 -10.63 -1.45
C THR A 34 4.35 -9.94 -1.40
N LEU A 35 4.91 -9.80 -0.21
CA LEU A 35 6.26 -9.25 -0.04
C LEU A 35 7.23 -10.40 0.24
N THR A 36 8.41 -10.32 -0.38
CA THR A 36 9.50 -11.28 -0.16
C THR A 36 10.74 -10.54 0.31
N ILE A 37 11.37 -11.01 1.39
CA ILE A 37 12.58 -10.39 1.92
C ILE A 37 13.70 -10.44 0.86
N GLY A 38 14.40 -9.31 0.70
CA GLY A 38 15.47 -9.16 -0.28
C GLY A 38 15.00 -8.83 -1.70
N ILE A 39 13.69 -8.74 -1.92
CA ILE A 39 13.08 -8.28 -3.18
C ILE A 39 12.58 -6.84 -3.01
N SER A 40 12.67 -6.05 -4.08
CA SER A 40 12.15 -4.67 -4.11
C SER A 40 10.68 -4.61 -3.77
N LEU A 41 10.29 -3.58 -3.02
CA LEU A 41 8.90 -3.35 -2.65
C LEU A 41 8.04 -2.98 -3.88
N PRO A 42 6.76 -3.40 -3.93
CA PRO A 42 5.90 -3.16 -5.08
C PRO A 42 5.38 -1.73 -5.12
N THR A 43 4.85 -1.34 -6.28
CA THR A 43 4.07 -0.11 -6.42
C THR A 43 2.60 -0.40 -6.17
N LEU A 44 1.99 0.28 -5.19
CA LEU A 44 0.56 0.12 -4.87
C LEU A 44 -0.24 1.40 -5.15
N PRO A 45 -1.51 1.29 -5.58
CA PRO A 45 -2.36 2.46 -5.76
C PRO A 45 -2.84 2.99 -4.41
N LEU A 46 -2.59 4.27 -4.13
CA LEU A 46 -3.22 5.01 -3.04
C LEU A 46 -4.45 5.74 -3.57
N TYR A 47 -5.60 5.42 -2.99
CA TYR A 47 -6.84 6.10 -3.32
C TYR A 47 -7.01 7.34 -2.44
N LEU A 48 -7.11 8.51 -3.07
CA LEU A 48 -7.35 9.77 -2.38
C LEU A 48 -8.81 10.20 -2.54
N LYS A 49 -9.27 11.04 -1.61
CA LYS A 49 -10.60 11.66 -1.70
C LYS A 49 -10.72 12.39 -3.05
N GLY A 50 -11.86 12.24 -3.71
CA GLY A 50 -12.11 12.84 -5.03
C GLY A 50 -11.86 11.91 -6.22
N GLY A 51 -11.60 10.62 -6.00
CA GLY A 51 -11.50 9.64 -7.09
C GLY A 51 -10.13 9.51 -7.71
N LEU A 52 -9.09 10.05 -7.06
CA LEU A 52 -7.72 10.02 -7.57
C LEU A 52 -7.01 8.73 -7.16
N TYR A 53 -6.30 8.14 -8.11
CA TYR A 53 -5.36 7.04 -7.89
C TYR A 53 -3.95 7.58 -8.02
N LEU A 54 -3.19 7.51 -6.94
CA LEU A 54 -1.78 7.86 -6.94
C LEU A 54 -0.96 6.57 -6.83
N PRO A 55 -0.16 6.19 -7.85
CA PRO A 55 0.77 5.08 -7.71
C PRO A 55 1.85 5.44 -6.68
N ILE A 56 1.98 4.62 -5.65
CA ILE A 56 3.01 4.78 -4.61
C ILE A 56 4.07 3.72 -4.83
N ASP A 57 5.26 4.15 -5.24
CA ASP A 57 6.46 3.33 -5.23
C ASP A 57 6.94 3.19 -3.78
N LEU A 58 6.66 2.03 -3.17
CA LEU A 58 6.99 1.77 -1.78
C LEU A 58 8.51 1.67 -1.56
N GLU A 59 9.26 1.20 -2.55
CA GLU A 59 10.71 1.06 -2.48
C GLU A 59 11.36 2.45 -2.38
N SER A 60 11.02 3.33 -3.32
CA SER A 60 11.55 4.70 -3.33
C SER A 60 11.16 5.49 -2.07
N THR A 61 9.90 5.32 -1.62
CA THR A 61 9.41 5.99 -0.40
C THR A 61 10.15 5.52 0.85
N TYR A 62 10.42 4.21 0.96
CA TYR A 62 11.19 3.64 2.06
C TYR A 62 12.63 4.18 2.07
N GLN A 63 13.31 4.15 0.91
CA GLN A 63 14.67 4.66 0.79
C GLN A 63 14.78 6.15 1.14
N ALA A 64 13.85 6.97 0.65
CA ALA A 64 13.79 8.40 0.97
C ALA A 64 13.66 8.62 2.48
N THR A 65 12.84 7.83 3.16
CA THR A 65 12.68 7.91 4.62
C THR A 65 13.99 7.57 5.34
N CYS A 66 14.71 6.53 4.92
CA CYS A 66 16.00 6.16 5.49
C CYS A 66 17.09 7.23 5.28
N ILE A 67 17.05 7.95 4.16
CA ILE A 67 17.98 9.05 3.88
C ILE A 67 17.66 10.27 4.76
N VAL A 68 16.37 10.63 4.87
CA VAL A 68 15.92 11.77 5.67
C VAL A 68 16.09 11.50 7.18
N SER A 69 15.91 10.25 7.62
CA SER A 69 16.03 9.86 9.03
C SER A 69 17.47 9.59 9.48
N LYS A 70 18.49 10.01 8.72
CA LYS A 70 19.88 9.99 9.17
C LYS A 70 20.29 11.38 9.69
N PRO A 71 19.91 11.79 10.93
CA PRO A 71 20.56 12.92 11.57
C PRO A 71 21.90 12.44 12.16
N GLY A 72 22.99 13.07 11.72
CA GLY A 72 24.26 13.10 12.44
C GLY A 72 25.13 11.84 12.41
N ILE A 73 25.96 11.71 11.37
CA ILE A 73 27.34 11.25 11.57
C ILE A 73 28.22 12.26 10.83
N GLY A 74 28.47 13.39 11.48
CA GLY A 74 29.37 14.44 11.03
C GLY A 74 30.35 14.73 12.15
N SER A 75 31.56 14.19 11.95
CA SER A 75 32.90 14.49 12.48
C SER A 75 33.07 15.23 13.80
#